data_AF-A0AAE3SZA8-F1
#
_entry.id   AF-A0AAE3SZA8-F1
#
_cell.length_a   1.000
_cell.length_b   1.000
_cell.length_c   1.000
_cell.angle_alpha   90.00
_cell.angle_beta   90.00
_cell.angle_gamma   90.00
#
_symmetry.space_group_name_H-M   'P 1'
#
loop_
_entity.id
_entity.type
_entity.pdbx_description
1 polymer ?
#
loop_
_entity_poly.entity_id
_entity_poly.type
_entity_poly.pdbx_seq_one_letter_code
_entity_poly.pdbx_strand_id
1 'polypeptide(L)'
;MASEQSDAERFDACTHDPAVAVGTGDTGRLAAGLSVHAVEANQGVGIALASKGNLLTDAAARPAPLITDRPLKLRAQWKLKAGFAPRDIEGRLVIRNGTSEYVFRQTRRVEGTSNWTANFFSWTVPRCLVRAETAWAIGFYDLTTSGQAGTGRLPATGVTPLAPWSDKMELNVVFVPINATRGVGGQTCVSYLGQEASHNTDFSNTQIQQDLKAYLMSILPVQNVNMVMKPPMDVSWGDACDSDWPTFTALRTLRAQEAKGDNWYYQGLVPFDPGWSGYAALADDSRQADRTSWAEAWDYLPILSAHELIHNNGLSHRDGNITAWGWGPYDGPYPWAGRPSLGTLKDPASYRDIMNAGASGTMWIDVGAYKSVAQRVRTLSSW
;
A
#
# COMPACT_ATOMS: atom_id res chain seq x y z
N MET A 1 -18.41 5.11 -0.48
CA MET A 1 -17.21 5.08 0.38
C MET A 1 -17.48 4.52 1.79
N ALA A 2 -18.72 4.47 2.29
CA ALA A 2 -19.04 3.95 3.63
C ALA A 2 -18.86 2.42 3.87
N SER A 3 -18.42 1.62 2.88
CA SER A 3 -18.19 0.17 3.06
C SER A 3 -16.72 -0.25 3.15
N GLU A 4 -15.77 0.66 2.94
CA GLU A 4 -14.33 0.35 3.06
C GLU A 4 -13.80 0.61 4.48
N GLN A 5 -14.48 1.46 5.24
CA GLN A 5 -14.10 1.82 6.61
C GLN A 5 -14.22 0.64 7.59
N SER A 6 -15.24 -0.21 7.42
CA SER A 6 -15.41 -1.43 8.25
C SER A 6 -14.34 -2.48 8.00
N ASP A 7 -13.74 -2.47 6.82
CA ASP A 7 -12.69 -3.42 6.45
C ASP A 7 -11.35 -2.99 7.06
N ALA A 8 -11.01 -1.69 7.02
CA ALA A 8 -9.79 -1.15 7.63
C ALA A 8 -9.70 -1.42 9.15
N GLU A 9 -10.78 -1.17 9.91
CA GLU A 9 -10.82 -1.46 11.35
C GLU A 9 -10.69 -2.96 11.65
N ARG A 10 -11.27 -3.81 10.80
CA ARG A 10 -11.18 -5.27 10.91
C ARG A 10 -9.77 -5.80 10.60
N PHE A 11 -9.00 -5.09 9.78
CA PHE A 11 -7.62 -5.46 9.45
C PHE A 11 -6.59 -4.99 10.49
N ASP A 12 -6.91 -3.91 11.21
CA ASP A 12 -6.08 -3.40 12.30
C ASP A 12 -6.32 -4.09 13.64
N ALA A 13 -7.54 -4.57 13.89
CA ALA A 13 -7.83 -5.38 15.06
C ALA A 13 -7.16 -6.76 14.95
N CYS A 14 -6.43 -7.16 15.99
CA CYS A 14 -5.90 -8.52 16.14
C CYS A 14 -6.99 -9.55 16.48
N THR A 15 -8.12 -9.45 15.80
CA THR A 15 -9.27 -10.31 15.99
C THR A 15 -9.22 -11.41 14.94
N HIS A 16 -8.81 -12.60 15.36
CA HIS A 16 -8.80 -13.81 14.55
C HIS A 16 -9.16 -15.01 15.43
N ASP A 17 -9.48 -16.13 14.79
CA ASP A 17 -9.68 -17.40 15.50
C ASP A 17 -8.41 -17.74 16.33
N PRO A 18 -8.56 -18.36 17.50
CA PRO A 18 -7.43 -18.70 18.35
C PRO A 18 -6.46 -19.64 17.62
N ALA A 19 -5.21 -19.64 18.07
CA ALA A 19 -4.22 -20.58 17.58
C ALA A 19 -4.68 -22.03 17.81
N VAL A 20 -4.39 -22.90 16.86
CA VAL A 20 -4.66 -24.33 16.92
C VAL A 20 -3.34 -25.11 17.08
N ALA A 21 -3.44 -26.39 17.42
CA ALA A 21 -2.28 -27.27 17.47
C ALA A 21 -1.60 -27.36 16.09
N VAL A 22 -0.27 -27.37 16.08
CA VAL A 22 0.51 -27.49 14.83
C VAL A 22 0.11 -28.74 14.06
N GLY A 23 -0.12 -28.59 12.75
CA GLY A 23 -0.57 -29.66 11.87
C GLY A 23 -2.09 -29.80 11.76
N THR A 24 -2.88 -29.06 12.56
CA THR A 24 -4.34 -29.04 12.45
C THR A 24 -4.79 -28.57 11.07
N GLY A 25 -4.09 -27.58 10.50
CA GLY A 25 -4.40 -27.06 9.16
C GLY A 25 -4.31 -28.12 8.06
N ASP A 26 -3.53 -29.17 8.29
CA ASP A 26 -3.18 -30.20 7.30
C ASP A 26 -4.09 -31.43 7.35
N THR A 27 -5.01 -31.47 8.33
CA THR A 27 -5.95 -32.58 8.54
C THR A 27 -6.96 -32.71 7.41
N GLY A 28 -7.52 -33.91 7.23
CA GLY A 28 -8.49 -34.17 6.18
C GLY A 28 -7.84 -34.58 4.86
N ARG A 29 -8.61 -34.53 3.78
CA ARG A 29 -8.21 -35.13 2.51
C ARG A 29 -7.98 -34.08 1.42
N LEU A 30 -6.76 -34.05 0.89
CA LEU A 30 -6.40 -33.18 -0.22
C LEU A 30 -7.22 -33.52 -1.47
N ALA A 31 -7.69 -32.47 -2.15
CA ALA A 31 -8.52 -32.56 -3.32
C ALA A 31 -7.76 -33.16 -4.52
N ALA A 32 -8.28 -34.25 -5.08
CA ALA A 32 -7.72 -34.84 -6.31
C ALA A 32 -8.10 -34.03 -7.56
N GLY A 33 -7.21 -34.08 -8.56
CA GLY A 33 -7.39 -33.38 -9.84
C GLY A 33 -7.20 -31.86 -9.77
N LEU A 34 -6.72 -31.34 -8.64
CA LEU A 34 -6.55 -29.92 -8.36
C LEU A 34 -5.15 -29.67 -7.77
N SER A 35 -4.49 -28.59 -8.20
CA SER A 35 -3.21 -28.14 -7.62
C SER A 35 -3.18 -26.63 -7.45
N VAL A 36 -2.45 -26.14 -6.45
CA VAL A 36 -2.11 -24.71 -6.33
C VAL A 36 -1.27 -24.31 -7.54
N HIS A 37 -1.70 -23.30 -8.28
CA HIS A 37 -1.05 -22.85 -9.52
C HIS A 37 -0.20 -21.59 -9.31
N ALA A 38 -0.75 -20.60 -8.63
CA ALA A 38 -0.04 -19.37 -8.31
C ALA A 38 -0.54 -18.86 -6.96
N VAL A 39 0.35 -18.21 -6.21
CA VAL A 39 0.04 -17.59 -4.93
C VAL A 39 0.56 -16.17 -4.97
N GLU A 40 -0.29 -15.23 -4.56
CA GLU A 40 0.05 -13.82 -4.48
C GLU A 40 -0.30 -13.28 -3.09
N ALA A 41 0.64 -12.53 -2.52
CA ALA A 41 0.48 -11.74 -1.32
C ALA A 41 0.24 -10.27 -1.71
N ASN A 42 -0.70 -9.59 -1.05
CA ASN A 42 -0.99 -8.19 -1.32
C ASN A 42 -0.92 -7.33 -0.05
N GLN A 43 -0.03 -6.33 -0.06
CA GLN A 43 0.17 -5.31 0.98
C GLN A 43 0.22 -3.89 0.40
N GLY A 44 -0.62 -3.63 -0.60
CA GLY A 44 -0.60 -2.42 -1.45
C GLY A 44 -0.25 -2.79 -2.89
N VAL A 45 0.76 -3.66 -3.06
CA VAL A 45 1.16 -4.24 -4.35
C VAL A 45 0.99 -5.76 -4.39
N GLY A 46 0.78 -6.32 -5.59
CA GLY A 46 0.72 -7.76 -5.78
C GLY A 46 2.11 -8.38 -5.83
N ILE A 47 2.43 -9.24 -4.86
CA ILE A 47 3.74 -9.87 -4.67
C ILE A 47 3.60 -11.37 -4.86
N ALA A 48 4.15 -11.89 -5.95
CA ALA A 48 4.13 -13.32 -6.23
C ALA A 48 4.93 -14.09 -5.15
N LEU A 49 4.31 -15.14 -4.61
CA LEU A 49 4.93 -16.12 -3.70
C LEU A 49 5.11 -17.50 -4.36
N ALA A 50 4.30 -17.78 -5.37
CA ALA A 50 4.42 -18.99 -6.18
C ALA A 50 3.90 -18.73 -7.60
N SER A 51 4.49 -19.41 -8.58
CA SER A 51 4.09 -19.34 -9.97
C SER A 51 4.22 -20.70 -10.64
N LYS A 52 3.22 -21.08 -11.46
CA LYS A 52 3.15 -22.36 -12.15
C LYS A 52 3.35 -23.57 -11.24
N GLY A 53 2.88 -23.50 -10.00
CA GLY A 53 2.97 -24.54 -8.97
C GLY A 53 4.30 -24.58 -8.21
N ASN A 54 5.27 -23.71 -8.56
CA ASN A 54 6.56 -23.64 -7.91
C ASN A 54 6.62 -22.48 -6.92
N LEU A 55 7.20 -22.73 -5.75
CA LEU A 55 7.47 -21.69 -4.76
C LEU A 55 8.55 -20.74 -5.27
N LEU A 56 8.37 -19.45 -4.97
CA LEU A 56 9.43 -18.45 -5.07
C LEU A 56 10.12 -18.39 -3.71
N THR A 57 11.10 -19.28 -3.51
CA THR A 57 11.80 -19.47 -2.23
C THR A 57 12.76 -18.33 -1.90
N ASP A 58 13.33 -17.68 -2.92
CA ASP A 58 14.16 -16.50 -2.74
C ASP A 58 13.31 -15.24 -2.58
N ALA A 59 13.27 -14.72 -1.35
CA ALA A 59 12.58 -13.48 -1.04
C ALA A 59 13.17 -12.26 -1.77
N ALA A 60 14.48 -12.27 -2.09
CA ALA A 60 15.14 -11.17 -2.80
C ALA A 60 14.74 -11.11 -4.28
N ALA A 61 14.35 -12.24 -4.87
CA ALA A 61 13.85 -12.34 -6.25
C ALA A 61 12.41 -11.82 -6.42
N ARG A 62 11.72 -11.47 -5.33
CA ARG A 62 10.36 -10.91 -5.40
C ARG A 62 10.37 -9.51 -6.00
N PRO A 63 9.30 -9.12 -6.73
CA PRO A 63 9.26 -7.82 -7.39
C PRO A 63 9.08 -6.66 -6.39
N ALA A 64 8.56 -6.93 -5.20
CA ALA A 64 8.50 -6.02 -4.06
C ALA A 64 8.61 -6.79 -2.73
N PRO A 65 9.06 -6.13 -1.63
CA PRO A 65 9.13 -6.77 -0.32
C PRO A 65 7.75 -6.90 0.33
N LEU A 66 7.59 -7.89 1.19
CA LEU A 66 6.54 -7.88 2.21
C LEU A 66 7.10 -7.19 3.46
N ILE A 67 6.26 -6.51 4.22
CA ILE A 67 6.66 -5.78 5.44
C ILE A 67 5.89 -6.38 6.63
N THR A 68 6.55 -6.53 7.77
CA THR A 68 5.90 -6.98 9.02
C THR A 68 4.85 -5.96 9.48
N ASP A 69 4.00 -6.36 10.44
CA ASP A 69 3.04 -5.46 11.09
C ASP A 69 2.06 -4.75 10.15
N ARG A 70 1.93 -5.28 8.94
CA ARG A 70 0.94 -4.87 7.96
C ARG A 70 -0.03 -6.01 7.68
N PRO A 71 -1.32 -5.73 7.59
CA PRO A 71 -2.28 -6.74 7.16
C PRO A 71 -1.94 -7.21 5.75
N LEU A 72 -2.23 -8.48 5.47
CA LEU A 72 -1.85 -9.14 4.24
C LEU A 72 -3.05 -9.88 3.66
N LYS A 73 -3.35 -9.65 2.38
CA LYS A 73 -4.30 -10.50 1.64
C LYS A 73 -3.54 -11.53 0.82
N LEU A 74 -3.74 -12.81 1.15
CA LEU A 74 -3.19 -13.93 0.39
C LEU A 74 -4.24 -14.47 -0.56
N ARG A 75 -3.85 -14.71 -1.81
CA ARG A 75 -4.71 -15.25 -2.85
C ARG A 75 -4.04 -16.45 -3.51
N ALA A 76 -4.83 -17.46 -3.83
CA ALA A 76 -4.36 -18.64 -4.54
C ALA A 76 -5.21 -18.96 -5.76
N GLN A 77 -4.54 -19.11 -6.89
CA GLN A 77 -5.06 -19.70 -8.11
C GLN A 77 -4.86 -21.22 -8.09
N TRP A 78 -5.70 -21.91 -8.85
CA TRP A 78 -5.64 -23.35 -9.03
C TRP A 78 -5.48 -23.74 -10.50
N LYS A 79 -4.96 -24.95 -10.71
CA LYS A 79 -4.93 -25.63 -12.00
C LYS A 79 -5.69 -26.94 -11.88
N LEU A 80 -6.57 -27.18 -12.85
CA LEU A 80 -7.35 -28.41 -12.94
C LEU A 80 -6.63 -29.43 -13.83
N LYS A 81 -6.67 -30.71 -13.46
CA LYS A 81 -6.37 -31.81 -14.38
C LYS A 81 -7.53 -32.02 -15.34
N ALA A 82 -7.25 -32.59 -16.52
CA ALA A 82 -8.29 -32.97 -17.46
C ALA A 82 -9.30 -33.93 -16.79
N GLY A 83 -10.59 -33.73 -17.06
CA GLY A 83 -11.67 -34.52 -16.46
C GLY A 83 -12.01 -34.15 -15.01
N PHE A 84 -11.50 -33.03 -14.48
CA PHE A 84 -11.91 -32.56 -13.16
C PHE A 84 -13.42 -32.30 -13.11
N ALA A 85 -14.12 -32.96 -12.19
CA ALA A 85 -15.54 -32.75 -11.94
C ALA A 85 -15.75 -31.53 -11.01
N PRO A 86 -16.52 -30.52 -11.45
CA PRO A 86 -16.87 -29.36 -10.62
C PRO A 86 -17.49 -29.72 -9.28
N ARG A 87 -16.98 -29.14 -8.19
CA ARG A 87 -17.48 -29.37 -6.83
C ARG A 87 -16.97 -28.31 -5.85
N ASP A 88 -17.52 -28.32 -4.64
CA ASP A 88 -17.08 -27.46 -3.56
C ASP A 88 -15.76 -27.96 -2.96
N ILE A 89 -14.82 -27.04 -2.80
CA ILE A 89 -13.49 -27.27 -2.26
C ILE A 89 -13.27 -26.28 -1.11
N GLU A 90 -12.72 -26.77 -0.01
CA GLU A 90 -12.23 -25.93 1.06
C GLU A 90 -10.78 -25.56 0.79
N GLY A 91 -10.53 -24.28 0.54
CA GLY A 91 -9.20 -23.72 0.58
C GLY A 91 -8.82 -23.36 2.00
N ARG A 92 -7.65 -23.84 2.43
CA ARG A 92 -7.05 -23.52 3.73
C ARG A 92 -5.75 -22.76 3.52
N LEU A 93 -5.63 -21.64 4.20
CA LEU A 93 -4.36 -20.97 4.44
C LEU A 93 -3.94 -21.26 5.88
N VAL A 94 -2.74 -21.83 6.03
CA VAL A 94 -2.07 -22.02 7.30
C VAL A 94 -1.05 -20.91 7.47
N ILE A 95 -1.11 -20.19 8.59
CA ILE A 95 -0.09 -19.24 9.04
C ILE A 95 0.55 -19.78 10.31
N ARG A 96 1.88 -19.82 10.34
CA ARG A 96 2.66 -20.29 11.49
C ARG A 96 3.60 -19.20 11.98
N ASN A 97 3.50 -18.86 13.25
CA ASN A 97 4.41 -17.95 13.95
C ASN A 97 5.03 -18.71 15.13
N GLY A 98 6.27 -19.15 14.98
CA GLY A 98 6.92 -20.04 15.96
C GLY A 98 6.13 -21.34 16.16
N THR A 99 5.63 -21.55 17.38
CA THR A 99 4.86 -22.74 17.77
C THR A 99 3.35 -22.59 17.60
N SER A 100 2.87 -21.39 17.26
CA SER A 100 1.44 -21.12 17.04
C SER A 100 1.06 -21.32 15.59
N GLU A 101 -0.07 -21.99 15.35
CA GLU A 101 -0.65 -22.21 14.02
C GLU A 101 -2.04 -21.57 13.94
N TYR A 102 -2.33 -20.89 12.84
CA TYR A 102 -3.61 -20.25 12.55
C TYR A 102 -4.11 -20.75 11.20
N VAL A 103 -5.39 -21.11 11.11
CA VAL A 103 -5.96 -21.73 9.90
C VAL A 103 -7.14 -20.91 9.42
N PHE A 104 -6.98 -20.28 8.26
CA PHE A 104 -8.03 -19.54 7.58
C PHE A 104 -8.68 -20.44 6.54
N ARG A 105 -10.01 -20.48 6.54
CA ARG A 105 -10.80 -21.37 5.69
C ARG A 105 -11.68 -20.56 4.74
N GLN A 106 -11.78 -21.03 3.51
CA GLN A 106 -12.74 -20.50 2.55
C GLN A 106 -13.25 -21.66 1.69
N THR A 107 -14.57 -21.84 1.66
CA THR A 107 -15.20 -22.80 0.76
C THR A 107 -15.59 -22.12 -0.54
N ARG A 108 -15.32 -22.78 -1.66
CA ARG A 108 -15.71 -22.29 -2.98
C ARG A 108 -16.05 -23.45 -3.91
N ARG A 109 -17.07 -23.24 -4.75
CA ARG A 109 -17.29 -24.09 -5.92
C ARG A 109 -16.14 -23.90 -6.92
N VAL A 110 -15.33 -24.94 -7.11
CA VAL A 110 -14.23 -24.95 -8.07
C VAL A 110 -14.73 -25.51 -9.38
N GLU A 111 -14.74 -24.66 -10.39
CA GLU A 111 -15.05 -25.00 -11.76
C GLU A 111 -14.27 -24.11 -12.72
N GLY A 112 -13.86 -24.66 -13.86
CA GLY A 112 -13.08 -23.95 -14.86
C GLY A 112 -11.72 -23.43 -14.39
N THR A 113 -11.15 -22.53 -15.18
CA THR A 113 -9.83 -21.96 -14.97
C THR A 113 -9.88 -20.85 -13.92
N SER A 114 -8.93 -20.88 -12.98
CA SER A 114 -8.74 -19.79 -12.03
C SER A 114 -8.16 -18.55 -12.72
N ASN A 115 -8.46 -17.37 -12.18
CA ASN A 115 -7.90 -16.10 -12.63
C ASN A 115 -7.87 -15.12 -11.45
N TRP A 116 -7.13 -14.02 -11.57
CA TRP A 116 -7.02 -13.07 -10.46
C TRP A 116 -8.23 -12.16 -10.31
N THR A 117 -9.12 -12.07 -11.29
CA THR A 117 -10.24 -11.10 -11.27
C THR A 117 -11.46 -11.63 -10.53
N ALA A 118 -11.79 -12.92 -10.71
CA ALA A 118 -13.01 -13.51 -10.16
C ALA A 118 -12.78 -14.87 -9.50
N ASN A 119 -11.90 -15.71 -10.06
CA ASN A 119 -11.83 -17.15 -9.71
C ASN A 119 -10.54 -17.49 -8.96
N PHE A 120 -10.50 -17.21 -7.66
CA PHE A 120 -9.38 -17.52 -6.76
C PHE A 120 -9.87 -17.78 -5.32
N PHE A 121 -9.04 -18.43 -4.51
CA PHE A 121 -9.21 -18.42 -3.06
C PHE A 121 -8.52 -17.18 -2.47
N SER A 122 -9.08 -16.61 -1.42
CA SER A 122 -8.61 -15.40 -0.77
C SER A 122 -8.80 -15.46 0.73
N TRP A 123 -7.75 -15.10 1.45
CA TRP A 123 -7.77 -14.98 2.90
C TRP A 123 -7.12 -13.66 3.30
N THR A 124 -7.61 -13.05 4.37
CA THR A 124 -6.94 -11.91 4.98
C THR A 124 -6.26 -12.34 6.27
N VAL A 125 -4.97 -12.07 6.35
CA VAL A 125 -4.13 -12.27 7.52
C VAL A 125 -4.02 -10.92 8.25
N PRO A 126 -4.47 -10.82 9.51
CA PRO A 126 -4.36 -9.59 10.29
C PRO A 126 -2.90 -9.24 10.56
N ARG A 127 -2.62 -7.96 10.73
CA ARG A 127 -1.25 -7.42 10.79
C ARG A 127 -0.35 -8.07 11.85
N CYS A 128 -0.91 -8.42 13.01
CA CYS A 128 -0.15 -9.02 14.10
C CYS A 128 0.27 -10.47 13.85
N LEU A 129 -0.27 -11.11 12.81
CA LEU A 129 0.20 -12.42 12.38
C LEU A 129 1.26 -12.35 11.29
N VAL A 130 1.58 -11.16 10.77
CA VAL A 130 2.66 -10.93 9.78
C VAL A 130 3.91 -10.45 10.50
N ARG A 131 4.73 -11.42 10.93
CA ARG A 131 5.96 -11.27 11.71
C ARG A 131 7.16 -11.80 10.93
N ALA A 132 8.37 -11.53 11.42
CA ALA A 132 9.62 -11.93 10.78
C ALA A 132 9.69 -13.46 10.57
N GLU A 133 9.24 -14.20 11.57
CA GLU A 133 9.21 -15.67 11.62
C GLU A 133 8.00 -16.29 10.92
N THR A 134 7.09 -15.49 10.38
CA THR A 134 5.87 -16.00 9.77
C THR A 134 6.19 -16.94 8.61
N ALA A 135 5.58 -18.11 8.66
CA ALA A 135 5.58 -19.11 7.61
C ALA A 135 4.15 -19.43 7.18
N TRP A 136 3.99 -19.95 5.96
CA TRP A 136 2.68 -20.20 5.39
C TRP A 136 2.63 -21.53 4.62
N ALA A 137 1.41 -22.05 4.47
CA ALA A 137 1.08 -23.10 3.52
C ALA A 137 -0.36 -22.94 3.03
N ILE A 138 -0.64 -23.40 1.83
CA ILE A 138 -1.98 -23.44 1.27
C ILE A 138 -2.30 -24.87 0.86
N GLY A 139 -3.51 -25.32 1.21
CA GLY A 139 -4.03 -26.62 0.79
C GLY A 139 -5.48 -26.52 0.32
N PHE A 140 -5.82 -27.34 -0.65
CA PHE A 140 -7.18 -27.52 -1.15
C PHE A 140 -7.68 -28.89 -0.76
N TYR A 141 -8.82 -28.93 -0.06
CA TYR A 141 -9.37 -30.11 0.56
C TYR A 141 -10.75 -30.43 -0.01
N ASP A 142 -11.01 -31.70 -0.27
CA ASP A 142 -12.36 -32.17 -0.55
C ASP A 142 -13.19 -32.06 0.76
N LEU A 143 -14.43 -31.59 0.65
CA LEU A 143 -15.38 -31.59 1.76
C LEU A 143 -15.89 -33.00 2.10
N THR A 144 -15.66 -33.96 1.20
CA THR A 144 -16.02 -35.37 1.37
C THR A 144 -14.77 -36.23 1.49
N THR A 145 -14.90 -37.37 2.16
CA THR A 145 -13.80 -38.32 2.34
C THR A 145 -13.73 -39.39 1.24
N SER A 146 -14.58 -39.32 0.20
CA SER A 146 -14.71 -40.30 -0.88
C SER A 146 -13.85 -39.99 -2.13
N GLY A 147 -13.30 -41.01 -2.82
CA GLY A 147 -12.44 -40.89 -4.03
C GLY A 147 -10.93 -41.17 -3.82
N GLN A 148 -10.04 -40.61 -4.66
CA GLN A 148 -8.57 -40.64 -4.48
C GLN A 148 -8.01 -39.38 -3.76
N ALA A 149 -6.97 -39.53 -2.96
CA ALA A 149 -6.25 -38.40 -2.33
C ALA A 149 -5.42 -37.63 -3.38
N GLY A 150 -5.47 -36.29 -3.32
CA GLY A 150 -4.77 -35.41 -4.24
C GLY A 150 -3.45 -34.84 -3.70
N THR A 151 -2.88 -33.91 -4.48
CA THR A 151 -1.62 -33.19 -4.18
C THR A 151 -1.86 -31.67 -4.14
N GLY A 152 -3.08 -31.24 -3.78
CA GLY A 152 -3.54 -29.86 -3.83
C GLY A 152 -2.92 -28.94 -2.77
N ARG A 153 -1.62 -29.06 -2.49
CA ARG A 153 -0.94 -28.35 -1.39
C ARG A 153 0.36 -27.70 -1.85
N LEU A 154 0.65 -26.51 -1.30
CA LEU A 154 1.90 -25.80 -1.49
C LEU A 154 2.37 -25.10 -0.18
N PRO A 155 3.59 -25.38 0.33
CA PRO A 155 4.48 -26.46 -0.08
C PRO A 155 3.83 -27.84 0.02
N ALA A 156 4.40 -28.84 -0.65
CA ALA A 156 3.89 -30.21 -0.59
C ALA A 156 3.85 -30.78 0.84
N THR A 157 4.74 -30.32 1.72
CA THR A 157 4.84 -30.69 3.14
C THR A 157 5.19 -29.47 3.99
N GLY A 158 4.67 -29.43 5.22
CA GLY A 158 5.03 -28.39 6.20
C GLY A 158 4.57 -26.99 5.78
N VAL A 159 5.40 -25.99 6.10
CA VAL A 159 5.20 -24.56 5.79
C VAL A 159 6.48 -23.99 5.18
N THR A 160 6.36 -22.89 4.42
CA THR A 160 7.49 -22.15 3.86
C THR A 160 7.55 -20.74 4.47
N PRO A 161 8.74 -20.16 4.71
CA PRO A 161 8.83 -18.79 5.22
C PRO A 161 8.09 -17.78 4.32
N LEU A 162 7.34 -16.86 4.95
CA LEU A 162 6.80 -15.68 4.29
C LEU A 162 7.91 -14.66 4.05
N ALA A 163 8.89 -14.56 4.96
CA ALA A 163 10.06 -13.68 4.90
C ALA A 163 9.71 -12.19 4.61
N PRO A 164 8.84 -11.56 5.43
CA PRO A 164 8.67 -10.11 5.38
C PRO A 164 9.92 -9.40 5.96
N TRP A 165 10.18 -8.19 5.51
CA TRP A 165 11.17 -7.29 6.11
C TRP A 165 10.69 -6.84 7.48
N SER A 166 11.57 -6.97 8.46
CA SER A 166 11.31 -6.70 9.88
C SER A 166 12.06 -5.48 10.41
N ASP A 167 12.84 -4.81 9.56
CA ASP A 167 13.46 -3.53 9.88
C ASP A 167 12.36 -2.55 10.32
N LYS A 168 12.68 -1.62 11.23
CA LYS A 168 11.72 -0.59 11.60
C LYS A 168 11.47 0.29 10.38
N MET A 169 10.21 0.38 9.97
CA MET A 169 9.80 1.05 8.73
C MET A 169 8.55 1.85 9.00
N GLU A 170 8.71 3.00 9.66
CA GLU A 170 7.62 3.90 10.01
C GLU A 170 7.80 5.25 9.30
N LEU A 171 6.71 5.99 9.11
CA LEU A 171 6.78 7.38 8.66
C LEU A 171 6.14 8.28 9.71
N ASN A 172 6.87 9.29 10.16
CA ASN A 172 6.30 10.36 10.97
C ASN A 172 6.00 11.54 10.05
N VAL A 173 4.72 11.89 9.91
CA VAL A 173 4.27 12.98 9.02
C VAL A 173 3.65 14.08 9.85
N VAL A 174 4.26 15.25 9.79
CA VAL A 174 3.75 16.50 10.35
C VAL A 174 2.94 17.19 9.27
N PHE A 175 1.64 17.24 9.46
CA PHE A 175 0.72 17.98 8.61
C PHE A 175 0.54 19.40 9.15
N VAL A 176 0.66 20.39 8.27
CA VAL A 176 0.55 21.81 8.61
C VAL A 176 -0.46 22.47 7.70
N PRO A 177 -1.66 22.84 8.19
CA PRO A 177 -2.59 23.68 7.43
C PRO A 177 -1.93 25.01 7.06
N ILE A 178 -2.04 25.45 5.81
CA ILE A 178 -1.43 26.69 5.34
C ILE A 178 -2.50 27.75 5.17
N ASN A 179 -2.36 28.85 5.91
CA ASN A 179 -3.12 30.07 5.68
C ASN A 179 -2.32 30.97 4.74
N ALA A 180 -2.62 30.89 3.45
CA ALA A 180 -1.94 31.72 2.47
C ALA A 180 -2.61 33.10 2.32
N THR A 181 -1.80 34.15 2.41
CA THR A 181 -2.23 35.53 2.18
C THR A 181 -1.44 36.19 1.06
N ARG A 182 -2.08 37.11 0.34
CA ARG A 182 -1.43 37.99 -0.63
C ARG A 182 -0.45 38.93 0.07
N GLY A 183 0.70 39.12 -0.55
CA GLY A 183 1.77 39.99 -0.04
C GLY A 183 1.32 41.43 0.22
N VAL A 184 0.51 42.00 -0.68
CA VAL A 184 -0.05 43.35 -0.58
C VAL A 184 -1.53 43.27 -0.22
N GLY A 185 -1.91 43.91 0.88
CA GLY A 185 -3.31 44.05 1.32
C GLY A 185 -3.85 42.91 2.19
N GLY A 186 -3.05 41.86 2.46
CA GLY A 186 -3.38 40.80 3.42
C GLY A 186 -4.60 39.96 3.06
N GLN A 187 -5.06 40.03 1.81
CA GLN A 187 -6.21 39.26 1.34
C GLN A 187 -5.85 37.77 1.27
N THR A 188 -6.73 36.90 1.75
CA THR A 188 -6.54 35.45 1.66
C THR A 188 -6.42 35.01 0.20
N CYS A 189 -5.45 34.13 -0.10
CA CYS A 189 -5.39 33.48 -1.39
C CYS A 189 -6.63 32.58 -1.55
N VAL A 190 -7.44 32.87 -2.56
CA VAL A 190 -8.61 32.07 -2.94
C VAL A 190 -8.34 31.44 -4.30
N SER A 191 -8.84 30.21 -4.50
CA SER A 191 -8.70 29.48 -5.76
C SER A 191 -9.15 30.34 -6.95
N TYR A 192 -8.37 30.29 -8.04
CA TYR A 192 -8.62 31.03 -9.28
C TYR A 192 -9.99 30.69 -9.92
N LEU A 193 -10.60 29.58 -9.52
CA LEU A 193 -11.87 29.09 -10.06
C LEU A 193 -13.12 29.74 -9.46
N GLY A 194 -12.97 30.71 -8.53
CA GLY A 194 -14.13 31.39 -7.91
C GLY A 194 -15.07 30.45 -7.14
N GLN A 195 -14.65 29.20 -6.94
CA GLN A 195 -15.34 28.24 -6.12
C GLN A 195 -14.89 28.47 -4.68
N GLU A 196 -15.67 29.22 -3.91
CA GLU A 196 -15.70 29.15 -2.44
C GLU A 196 -16.26 27.79 -1.95
N ALA A 197 -16.30 26.77 -2.82
CA ALA A 197 -17.16 25.62 -2.69
C ALA A 197 -16.60 24.63 -1.67
N SER A 198 -17.05 24.74 -0.42
CA SER A 198 -17.23 23.62 0.52
C SER A 198 -16.02 22.70 0.75
N HIS A 199 -14.80 23.18 0.51
CA HIS A 199 -13.61 22.38 0.77
C HIS A 199 -13.47 22.19 2.27
N ASN A 200 -13.38 20.94 2.70
CA ASN A 200 -13.25 20.60 4.10
C ASN A 200 -11.80 20.87 4.56
N THR A 201 -11.50 22.15 4.78
CA THR A 201 -10.22 22.62 5.35
C THR A 201 -10.17 22.45 6.87
N ASP A 202 -11.21 21.84 7.47
CA ASP A 202 -11.21 21.51 8.88
C ASP A 202 -10.37 20.25 9.12
N PHE A 203 -9.06 20.45 9.12
CA PHE A 203 -8.10 19.41 9.47
C PHE A 203 -8.15 19.00 10.93
N SER A 204 -8.98 19.63 11.77
CA SER A 204 -9.29 19.13 13.11
C SER A 204 -10.30 17.97 13.07
N ASN A 205 -10.96 17.75 11.93
CA ASN A 205 -11.88 16.64 11.73
C ASN A 205 -11.13 15.30 11.79
N THR A 206 -11.43 14.51 12.84
CA THR A 206 -10.79 13.22 13.10
C THR A 206 -11.06 12.20 12.00
N GLN A 207 -12.20 12.28 11.31
CA GLN A 207 -12.53 11.40 10.18
C GLN A 207 -11.58 11.64 9.00
N ILE A 208 -11.31 12.89 8.63
CA ILE A 208 -10.35 13.21 7.55
C ILE A 208 -8.96 12.68 7.89
N GLN A 209 -8.52 12.85 9.14
CA GLN A 209 -7.21 12.34 9.58
C GLN A 209 -7.15 10.81 9.52
N GLN A 210 -8.24 10.13 9.90
CA GLN A 210 -8.34 8.66 9.81
C GLN A 210 -8.33 8.19 8.36
N ASP A 211 -9.08 8.83 7.46
CA ASP A 211 -9.14 8.47 6.04
C ASP A 211 -7.79 8.71 5.36
N LEU A 212 -7.14 9.84 5.66
CA LEU A 212 -5.79 10.15 5.19
C LEU A 212 -4.79 9.09 5.69
N LYS A 213 -4.80 8.78 6.99
CA LYS A 213 -3.94 7.72 7.55
C LYS A 213 -4.18 6.37 6.90
N ALA A 214 -5.43 5.96 6.77
CA ALA A 214 -5.82 4.68 6.18
C ALA A 214 -5.37 4.59 4.72
N TYR A 215 -5.53 5.67 3.96
CA TYR A 215 -5.08 5.75 2.57
C TYR A 215 -3.55 5.65 2.47
N LEU A 216 -2.81 6.45 3.24
CA LEU A 216 -1.35 6.40 3.29
C LEU A 216 -0.84 5.01 3.67
N MET A 217 -1.45 4.40 4.69
CA MET A 217 -1.16 3.02 5.10
C MET A 217 -1.46 2.01 3.99
N SER A 218 -2.48 2.25 3.16
CA SER A 218 -2.84 1.33 2.08
C SER A 218 -1.84 1.34 0.91
N ILE A 219 -1.12 2.44 0.72
CA ILE A 219 -0.20 2.66 -0.40
C ILE A 219 1.25 2.52 0.02
N LEU A 220 1.66 3.19 1.09
CA LEU A 220 3.07 3.26 1.47
C LEU A 220 3.54 1.93 2.09
N PRO A 221 4.75 1.45 1.75
CA PRO A 221 5.30 0.17 2.22
C PRO A 221 5.85 0.27 3.65
N VAL A 222 5.03 0.67 4.62
CA VAL A 222 5.46 0.97 6.00
C VAL A 222 4.64 0.21 7.04
N GLN A 223 5.24 -0.10 8.18
CA GLN A 223 4.56 -0.71 9.33
C GLN A 223 3.51 0.23 9.93
N ASN A 224 3.78 1.53 9.91
CA ASN A 224 2.89 2.54 10.47
C ASN A 224 3.14 3.93 9.86
N VAL A 225 2.11 4.76 9.86
CA VAL A 225 2.17 6.20 9.61
C VAL A 225 1.72 6.91 10.89
N ASN A 226 2.66 7.58 11.54
CA ASN A 226 2.42 8.43 12.69
C ASN A 226 2.11 9.84 12.19
N MET A 227 0.91 10.33 12.45
CA MET A 227 0.48 11.65 11.99
C MET A 227 0.43 12.64 13.15
N VAL A 228 0.97 13.83 12.92
CA VAL A 228 0.87 14.97 13.82
C VAL A 228 0.27 16.13 13.05
N MET A 229 -0.88 16.62 13.47
CA MET A 229 -1.46 17.85 12.93
C MET A 229 -0.96 19.05 13.73
N LYS A 230 -0.41 20.06 13.06
CA LYS A 230 0.00 21.34 13.67
C LYS A 230 -1.12 22.37 13.57
N PRO A 231 -1.09 23.43 14.40
CA PRO A 231 -1.88 24.63 14.15
C PRO A 231 -1.58 25.19 12.75
N PRO A 232 -2.54 25.91 12.14
CA PRO A 232 -2.30 26.58 10.87
C PRO A 232 -1.07 27.49 10.91
N MET A 233 -0.34 27.51 9.81
CA MET A 233 0.81 28.37 9.59
C MET A 233 0.47 29.45 8.57
N ASP A 234 0.66 30.71 8.95
CA ASP A 234 0.48 31.83 8.05
C ASP A 234 1.69 31.95 7.12
N VAL A 235 1.42 32.00 5.82
CA VAL A 235 2.44 32.11 4.76
C VAL A 235 2.02 33.20 3.78
N SER A 236 2.94 34.10 3.43
CA SER A 236 2.69 35.12 2.42
C SER A 236 3.15 34.63 1.04
N TRP A 237 2.22 34.53 0.07
CA TRP A 237 2.46 33.97 -1.28
C TRP A 237 2.72 35.04 -2.35
N GLY A 238 3.02 36.28 -1.97
CA GLY A 238 3.11 37.40 -2.90
C GLY A 238 1.74 37.81 -3.47
N ASP A 239 1.72 38.77 -4.38
CA ASP A 239 0.47 39.45 -4.78
C ASP A 239 -0.44 38.61 -5.69
N ALA A 240 0.14 37.67 -6.43
CA ALA A 240 -0.56 36.82 -7.38
C ALA A 240 -0.95 35.44 -6.83
N CYS A 241 -0.50 35.07 -5.63
CA CYS A 241 -0.70 33.73 -5.04
C CYS A 241 -0.22 32.58 -5.95
N ASP A 242 0.79 32.83 -6.78
CA ASP A 242 1.31 31.92 -7.81
C ASP A 242 2.67 31.30 -7.45
N SER A 243 3.25 31.69 -6.31
CA SER A 243 4.51 31.13 -5.81
C SER A 243 4.29 30.27 -4.59
N ASP A 244 4.56 28.98 -4.72
CA ASP A 244 4.49 27.97 -3.66
C ASP A 244 5.77 27.91 -2.79
N TRP A 245 6.84 28.55 -3.27
CA TRP A 245 8.14 28.60 -2.62
C TRP A 245 8.12 29.14 -1.18
N PRO A 246 7.28 30.13 -0.81
CA PRO A 246 7.14 30.56 0.57
C PRO A 246 6.67 29.45 1.51
N THR A 247 5.69 28.63 1.09
CA THR A 247 5.21 27.48 1.87
C THR A 247 6.33 26.48 2.08
N PHE A 248 7.03 26.14 0.99
CA PHE A 248 8.12 25.20 1.04
C PHE A 248 9.27 25.68 1.95
N THR A 249 9.61 26.97 1.88
CA THR A 249 10.61 27.61 2.74
C THR A 249 10.19 27.59 4.21
N ALA A 250 8.91 27.87 4.50
CA ALA A 250 8.38 27.85 5.85
C ALA A 250 8.41 26.44 6.46
N LEU A 251 8.01 25.41 5.70
CA LEU A 251 8.07 24.01 6.13
C LEU A 251 9.51 23.53 6.38
N ARG A 252 10.45 23.91 5.50
CA ARG A 252 11.88 23.61 5.68
C ARG A 252 12.44 24.25 6.94
N THR A 253 12.06 25.51 7.19
CA THR A 253 12.44 26.24 8.39
C THR A 253 11.88 25.56 9.64
N LEU A 254 10.59 25.21 9.63
CA LEU A 254 9.96 24.49 10.73
C LEU A 254 10.66 23.16 11.01
N ARG A 255 10.92 22.37 9.96
CA ARG A 255 11.64 21.10 10.10
C ARG A 255 13.04 21.29 10.69
N ALA A 256 13.81 22.26 10.17
CA ALA A 256 15.15 22.55 10.65
C ALA A 256 15.15 22.97 12.13
N GLN A 257 14.13 23.73 12.55
CA GLN A 257 13.95 24.12 13.96
C GLN A 257 13.62 22.94 14.86
N GLU A 258 12.78 22.00 14.41
CA GLU A 258 12.38 20.86 15.23
C GLU A 258 13.41 19.71 15.24
N ALA A 259 14.27 19.62 14.23
CA ALA A 259 15.42 18.72 14.14
C ALA A 259 15.11 17.24 14.48
N LYS A 260 13.94 16.74 14.10
CA LYS A 260 13.41 15.43 14.54
C LYS A 260 14.05 14.19 13.89
N GLY A 261 14.98 14.36 12.95
CA GLY A 261 15.66 13.27 12.26
C GLY A 261 15.08 12.96 10.87
N ASP A 262 15.63 11.95 10.21
CA ASP A 262 15.37 11.63 8.81
C ASP A 262 14.04 10.89 8.59
N ASN A 263 13.40 10.31 9.59
CA ASN A 263 12.07 9.69 9.43
C ASN A 263 10.89 10.64 9.62
N TRP A 264 11.15 11.96 9.74
CA TRP A 264 10.12 13.00 9.87
C TRP A 264 9.95 13.80 8.58
N TYR A 265 8.70 13.82 8.10
CA TYR A 265 8.23 14.47 6.89
C TYR A 265 7.31 15.63 7.27
N TYR A 266 7.38 16.74 6.55
CA TYR A 266 6.58 17.94 6.81
C TYR A 266 5.77 18.28 5.57
N GLN A 267 4.45 18.14 5.67
CA GLN A 267 3.54 18.34 4.56
C GLN A 267 2.60 19.51 4.82
N GLY A 268 2.71 20.54 3.99
CA GLY A 268 1.76 21.66 3.96
C GLY A 268 0.44 21.23 3.33
N LEU A 269 -0.67 21.70 3.89
CA LEU A 269 -2.02 21.48 3.38
C LEU A 269 -2.57 22.81 2.87
N VAL A 270 -2.56 23.00 1.55
CA VAL A 270 -2.85 24.29 0.91
C VAL A 270 -4.31 24.32 0.44
N PRO A 271 -5.13 25.30 0.86
CA PRO A 271 -6.59 25.30 0.64
C PRO A 271 -7.03 25.82 -0.74
N PHE A 272 -6.11 26.01 -1.69
CA PHE A 272 -6.39 26.56 -3.01
C PHE A 272 -5.40 26.01 -4.05
N ASP A 273 -5.76 26.15 -5.32
CA ASP A 273 -4.93 25.75 -6.46
C ASP A 273 -4.05 26.93 -6.90
N PRO A 274 -2.72 26.89 -6.68
CA PRO A 274 -1.80 27.88 -7.25
C PRO A 274 -1.41 27.59 -8.71
N GLY A 275 -2.10 26.67 -9.38
CA GLY A 275 -1.77 26.13 -10.71
C GLY A 275 -1.07 24.77 -10.68
N TRP A 276 -0.93 24.16 -9.50
CA TRP A 276 -0.32 22.86 -9.26
C TRP A 276 -1.00 22.18 -8.06
N SER A 277 -1.18 20.86 -8.11
CA SER A 277 -1.84 20.13 -7.01
C SER A 277 -0.90 19.74 -5.85
N GLY A 278 0.41 19.97 -6.00
CA GLY A 278 1.41 19.66 -4.98
C GLY A 278 2.85 19.88 -5.44
N TYR A 279 3.76 19.86 -4.48
CA TYR A 279 5.21 19.91 -4.70
C TYR A 279 5.96 19.23 -3.55
N ALA A 280 7.09 18.61 -3.86
CA ALA A 280 7.93 17.94 -2.88
C ALA A 280 9.43 18.14 -3.12
N ALA A 281 10.20 18.20 -2.02
CA ALA A 281 11.63 17.97 -2.07
C ALA A 281 11.90 16.54 -2.50
N LEU A 282 12.45 16.35 -3.70
CA LEU A 282 13.04 15.08 -4.08
C LEU A 282 14.19 14.78 -3.13
N ALA A 283 14.08 13.66 -2.42
CA ALA A 283 15.16 13.20 -1.57
C ALA A 283 16.23 12.50 -2.43
N ASP A 284 17.22 13.26 -2.89
CA ASP A 284 18.46 12.74 -3.47
C ASP A 284 19.67 13.00 -2.57
N ASP A 285 20.83 12.46 -2.94
CA ASP A 285 22.08 12.58 -2.17
C ASP A 285 22.69 14.00 -2.21
N SER A 286 22.17 14.90 -3.05
CA SER A 286 22.68 16.26 -3.28
C SER A 286 21.79 17.37 -2.70
N ARG A 287 20.48 17.14 -2.56
CA ARG A 287 19.46 18.11 -2.13
C ARG A 287 18.93 17.83 -0.73
N GLN A 288 19.81 17.40 0.17
CA GLN A 288 19.59 17.21 1.61
C GLN A 288 18.12 16.94 1.97
N ALA A 289 17.67 15.67 1.88
CA ALA A 289 16.70 15.03 2.79
C ALA A 289 15.60 15.87 3.49
N ASP A 290 15.12 16.98 2.89
CA ASP A 290 14.31 17.98 3.58
C ASP A 290 12.94 17.40 3.90
N ARG A 291 12.51 16.39 3.14
CA ARG A 291 11.25 15.64 3.35
C ARG A 291 10.07 16.58 3.57
N THR A 292 10.15 17.72 2.90
CA THR A 292 9.12 18.73 2.89
C THR A 292 8.33 18.58 1.61
N SER A 293 7.03 18.74 1.72
CA SER A 293 6.13 18.78 0.59
C SER A 293 4.94 19.65 0.93
N TRP A 294 4.14 19.99 -0.07
CA TRP A 294 2.80 20.48 0.15
C TRP A 294 1.87 19.83 -0.84
N ALA A 295 0.63 19.62 -0.43
CA ALA A 295 -0.43 19.08 -1.25
C ALA A 295 -1.64 19.98 -1.13
N GLU A 296 -2.38 20.08 -2.21
CA GLU A 296 -3.66 20.76 -2.23
C GLU A 296 -4.71 20.00 -1.39
N ALA A 297 -5.44 20.76 -0.58
CA ALA A 297 -6.43 20.31 0.39
C ALA A 297 -7.82 20.07 -0.22
N TRP A 298 -7.90 19.28 -1.29
CA TRP A 298 -9.14 18.96 -2.00
C TRP A 298 -9.67 17.55 -1.68
N ASP A 299 -10.73 17.13 -2.37
CA ASP A 299 -11.27 15.76 -2.32
C ASP A 299 -10.22 14.68 -2.67
N TYR A 300 -9.12 15.06 -3.30
CA TYR A 300 -7.99 14.19 -3.66
C TYR A 300 -6.83 14.24 -2.66
N LEU A 301 -6.98 14.93 -1.52
CA LEU A 301 -5.90 15.14 -0.56
C LEU A 301 -5.15 13.84 -0.17
N PRO A 302 -5.81 12.70 0.12
CA PRO A 302 -5.07 11.48 0.44
C PRO A 302 -4.14 11.02 -0.68
N ILE A 303 -4.59 11.16 -1.93
CA ILE A 303 -3.83 10.77 -3.12
C ILE A 303 -2.65 11.71 -3.34
N LEU A 304 -2.91 13.02 -3.32
CA LEU A 304 -1.86 14.04 -3.45
C LEU A 304 -0.84 13.93 -2.32
N SER A 305 -1.31 13.70 -1.09
CA SER A 305 -0.41 13.52 0.05
C SER A 305 0.51 12.32 -0.15
N ALA A 306 -0.04 11.18 -0.58
CA ALA A 306 0.75 9.99 -0.89
C ALA A 306 1.75 10.26 -2.03
N HIS A 307 1.32 10.91 -3.11
CA HIS A 307 2.16 11.27 -4.25
C HIS A 307 3.39 12.09 -3.82
N GLU A 308 3.17 13.16 -3.08
CA GLU A 308 4.23 14.05 -2.65
C GLU A 308 5.15 13.42 -1.59
N LEU A 309 4.61 12.57 -0.71
CA LEU A 309 5.43 11.78 0.21
C LEU A 309 6.30 10.75 -0.53
N ILE A 310 5.83 10.21 -1.66
CA ILE A 310 6.61 9.32 -2.51
C ILE A 310 7.77 10.09 -3.17
N HIS A 311 7.55 11.33 -3.62
CA HIS A 311 8.64 12.22 -4.05
C HIS A 311 9.68 12.45 -2.95
N ASN A 312 9.25 12.65 -1.70
CA ASN A 312 10.16 12.74 -0.55
C ASN A 312 10.94 11.44 -0.27
N ASN A 313 10.64 10.34 -0.96
CA ASN A 313 11.40 9.10 -0.93
C ASN A 313 12.27 8.89 -2.19
N GLY A 314 12.48 9.94 -2.99
CA GLY A 314 13.44 9.97 -4.09
C GLY A 314 12.88 9.46 -5.43
N LEU A 315 11.57 9.26 -5.53
CA LEU A 315 10.94 8.89 -6.80
C LEU A 315 10.52 10.13 -7.57
N SER A 316 10.87 10.19 -8.85
CA SER A 316 10.40 11.21 -9.78
C SER A 316 9.14 10.73 -10.52
N HIS A 317 8.48 11.62 -11.26
CA HIS A 317 7.39 11.22 -12.15
C HIS A 317 7.87 10.22 -13.22
N ARG A 318 6.99 9.29 -13.62
CA ARG A 318 7.31 8.23 -14.60
C ARG A 318 7.19 8.62 -16.07
N ASP A 319 6.42 9.66 -16.37
CA ASP A 319 6.21 10.05 -17.77
C ASP A 319 7.41 10.83 -18.28
N GLY A 320 8.13 10.20 -19.20
CA GLY A 320 9.05 10.86 -20.12
C GLY A 320 8.29 11.82 -21.03
N ASN A 321 7.89 12.98 -20.51
CA ASN A 321 7.80 14.23 -21.25
C ASN A 321 7.86 15.48 -20.33
N ILE A 322 8.84 15.52 -19.43
CA ILE A 322 9.47 16.80 -19.05
C ILE A 322 10.88 16.75 -19.65
N THR A 323 10.99 17.04 -20.95
CA THR A 323 12.27 17.09 -21.69
C THR A 323 13.21 18.23 -21.25
N ALA A 324 13.00 18.82 -20.07
CA ALA A 324 13.93 19.79 -19.49
C ALA A 324 14.94 19.19 -18.48
N TRP A 325 14.74 17.98 -17.94
CA TRP A 325 15.56 17.51 -16.80
C TRP A 325 16.16 16.10 -16.89
N GLY A 326 16.12 15.40 -18.04
CA GLY A 326 17.07 14.32 -18.33
C GLY A 326 16.92 12.99 -17.57
N TRP A 327 15.72 12.61 -17.12
CA TRP A 327 15.46 11.28 -16.53
C TRP A 327 14.62 10.44 -17.51
N GLY A 328 15.16 9.29 -17.93
CA GLY A 328 14.63 8.47 -19.02
C GLY A 328 13.42 7.60 -18.67
N PRO A 329 12.61 7.18 -19.67
CA PRO A 329 11.45 6.31 -19.47
C PRO A 329 11.87 4.90 -19.04
N TYR A 330 11.15 4.31 -18.08
CA TYR A 330 11.30 2.90 -17.72
C TYR A 330 10.29 2.06 -18.49
N ASP A 331 10.75 1.41 -19.57
CA ASP A 331 9.99 0.42 -20.34
C ASP A 331 10.11 -0.97 -19.68
N GLY A 332 9.27 -1.22 -18.68
CA GLY A 332 9.09 -2.56 -18.11
C GLY A 332 7.64 -3.03 -18.29
N PRO A 333 7.36 -4.18 -18.93
CA PRO A 333 5.99 -4.71 -18.98
C PRO A 333 5.50 -5.00 -17.55
N TYR A 334 4.42 -4.31 -17.16
CA TYR A 334 3.78 -4.42 -15.84
C TYR A 334 3.25 -5.82 -15.63
N PRO A 335 3.80 -6.64 -14.72
CA PRO A 335 3.28 -7.99 -14.55
C PRO A 335 1.87 -7.92 -13.93
N TRP A 336 1.65 -7.15 -12.87
CA TRP A 336 0.35 -6.97 -12.20
C TRP A 336 0.35 -5.71 -11.31
N ALA A 337 -0.76 -4.95 -11.28
CA ALA A 337 -0.95 -3.81 -10.39
C ALA A 337 -1.63 -4.20 -9.08
N GLY A 338 -1.21 -3.57 -7.98
CA GLY A 338 -1.76 -3.82 -6.65
C GLY A 338 -3.01 -3.03 -6.30
N ARG A 339 -3.45 -3.22 -5.06
CA ARG A 339 -4.70 -2.67 -4.52
C ARG A 339 -4.39 -1.45 -3.63
N PRO A 340 -4.99 -0.28 -3.83
CA PRO A 340 -5.20 0.66 -2.76
C PRO A 340 -6.32 0.07 -1.90
N SER A 341 -5.97 -0.39 -0.69
CA SER A 341 -6.82 -1.14 0.24
C SER A 341 -7.00 -2.63 -0.05
N LEU A 342 -7.09 -3.46 0.99
CA LEU A 342 -7.24 -4.92 0.91
C LEU A 342 -8.53 -5.38 0.18
N GLY A 343 -9.41 -4.46 -0.26
CA GLY A 343 -10.75 -4.70 -0.81
C GLY A 343 -10.80 -5.14 -2.29
N THR A 344 -10.22 -4.38 -3.23
CA THR A 344 -10.48 -4.57 -4.69
C THR A 344 -9.22 -4.49 -5.56
N LEU A 345 -9.07 -5.41 -6.52
CA LEU A 345 -7.97 -5.38 -7.51
C LEU A 345 -8.15 -4.25 -8.49
N LYS A 346 -7.06 -3.56 -8.76
CA LYS A 346 -7.00 -2.55 -9.80
C LYS A 346 -6.30 -3.16 -11.00
N ASP A 347 -6.94 -3.04 -12.15
CA ASP A 347 -6.39 -3.53 -13.42
C ASP A 347 -5.35 -2.52 -13.91
N PRO A 348 -4.07 -2.88 -14.12
CA PRO A 348 -3.08 -1.96 -14.68
C PRO A 348 -3.52 -1.34 -16.02
N ALA A 349 -4.42 -1.97 -16.78
CA ALA A 349 -4.96 -1.40 -18.01
C ALA A 349 -5.92 -0.22 -17.77
N SER A 350 -6.49 -0.11 -16.57
CA SER A 350 -7.49 0.92 -16.22
C SER A 350 -6.99 1.90 -15.16
N TYR A 351 -5.76 1.75 -14.66
CA TYR A 351 -5.23 2.48 -13.51
C TYR A 351 -3.80 2.96 -13.80
N ARG A 352 -3.47 4.19 -13.39
CA ARG A 352 -2.14 4.79 -13.61
C ARG A 352 -1.35 4.85 -12.32
N ASP A 353 -0.04 4.60 -12.43
CA ASP A 353 0.86 4.74 -11.28
C ASP A 353 0.71 6.14 -10.67
N ILE A 354 0.80 6.22 -9.35
CA ILE A 354 0.62 7.45 -8.60
C ILE A 354 1.67 8.47 -9.01
N MET A 355 2.83 8.06 -9.51
CA MET A 355 3.86 8.95 -10.04
C MET A 355 3.71 9.25 -11.54
N ASN A 356 2.59 8.92 -12.19
CA ASN A 356 2.31 9.31 -13.58
C ASN A 356 1.86 10.78 -13.64
N ALA A 357 2.67 11.65 -14.24
CA ALA A 357 2.38 13.08 -14.33
C ALA A 357 1.14 13.35 -15.20
N GLY A 358 0.20 14.17 -14.71
CA GLY A 358 -1.02 14.50 -15.45
C GLY A 358 -2.11 13.42 -15.41
N ALA A 359 -1.95 12.38 -14.59
CA ALA A 359 -3.01 11.42 -14.33
C ALA A 359 -4.09 12.02 -13.41
N SER A 360 -5.11 12.66 -13.98
CA SER A 360 -6.38 12.85 -13.28
C SER A 360 -7.13 11.52 -13.22
N GLY A 361 -7.40 10.98 -12.04
CA GLY A 361 -8.19 9.75 -11.88
C GLY A 361 -7.73 8.82 -10.76
N THR A 362 -8.10 7.54 -10.84
CA THR A 362 -7.80 6.56 -9.81
C THR A 362 -6.34 6.12 -9.88
N MET A 363 -5.52 6.66 -8.98
CA MET A 363 -4.08 6.38 -8.89
C MET A 363 -3.77 5.18 -7.98
N TRP A 364 -2.63 4.54 -8.21
CA TRP A 364 -2.11 3.39 -7.43
C TRP A 364 -0.59 3.45 -7.35
N ILE A 365 0.06 2.92 -6.31
CA ILE A 365 1.51 2.76 -6.33
C ILE A 365 1.90 1.48 -7.05
N ASP A 366 2.79 1.58 -8.03
CA ASP A 366 3.28 0.40 -8.70
C ASP A 366 4.30 -0.40 -7.91
N VAL A 367 4.50 -1.66 -8.34
CA VAL A 367 5.40 -2.60 -7.67
C VAL A 367 6.83 -2.05 -7.59
N GLY A 368 7.28 -1.36 -8.64
CA GLY A 368 8.58 -0.70 -8.69
C GLY A 368 8.67 0.47 -7.71
N ALA A 369 7.71 1.40 -7.74
CA ALA A 369 7.68 2.52 -6.81
C ALA A 369 7.58 2.03 -5.36
N TYR A 370 6.72 1.05 -5.09
CA TYR A 370 6.57 0.43 -3.77
C TYR A 370 7.90 -0.14 -3.28
N LYS A 371 8.63 -0.89 -4.12
CA LYS A 371 9.96 -1.42 -3.76
C LYS A 371 10.97 -0.32 -3.48
N SER A 372 11.02 0.72 -4.31
CA SER A 372 11.95 1.85 -4.14
C SER A 372 11.66 2.63 -2.85
N VAL A 373 10.39 2.94 -2.56
CA VAL A 373 10.00 3.57 -1.29
C VAL A 373 10.35 2.67 -0.11
N ALA A 374 10.06 1.36 -0.19
CA ALA A 374 10.39 0.41 0.87
C ALA A 374 11.90 0.40 1.17
N GLN A 375 12.74 0.38 0.12
CA GLN A 375 14.19 0.45 0.26
C GLN A 375 14.63 1.76 0.92
N ARG A 376 14.08 2.90 0.51
CA ARG A 376 14.43 4.21 1.09
C ARG A 376 14.03 4.28 2.56
N VAL A 377 12.80 3.90 2.89
CA VAL A 377 12.30 3.90 4.28
C VAL A 377 13.12 2.95 5.16
N ARG A 378 13.52 1.78 4.65
CA ARG A 378 14.34 0.83 5.38
C ARG A 378 15.72 1.39 5.78
N THR A 379 16.26 2.31 4.98
CA THR A 379 17.59 2.92 5.23
C THR A 379 17.57 4.13 6.16
N LEU A 380 16.40 4.55 6.64
CA LEU A 380 16.31 5.66 7.59
C LEU A 380 16.92 5.25 8.93
N SER A 381 17.51 6.24 9.61
CA SER A 381 18.45 5.99 10.71
C SER A 381 17.97 6.53 12.04
N SER A 382 17.10 7.54 12.04
CA SER A 382 16.46 8.01 13.27
C SER A 382 15.16 7.24 13.46
N TRP A 383 15.05 6.44 14.52
CA TRP A 383 13.88 5.63 14.83
C TRP A 383 13.40 5.79 16.25
#